data_AF-A0A075FQC2-F1
#
_entry.id   AF-A0A075FQC2-F1
#
_cell.length_a   1.000
_cell.length_b   1.000
_cell.length_c   1.000
_cell.angle_alpha   90.00
_cell.angle_beta   90.00
_cell.angle_gamma   90.00
#
_symmetry.space_group_name_H-M   'P 1'
#
loop_
_entity.id
_entity.type
_entity.pdbx_description
1 polymer ?
#
loop_
_entity_poly.entity_id
_entity_poly.type
_entity_poly.pdbx_seq_one_letter_code
_entity_poly.pdbx_strand_id
1 'polypeptide(L)'
;MERDELHELCQRLELPLTGNRTVLMGHVAGVLTSQVNGWGRIKRSLWRSGLPEVFEVESVAAEDSSEVEAEQDDAVVDLEPEFEVPSPNAVLEDAGDALIHELDKAEPSVQGDLLTIQARVEDLERMIGTILRGHGGRWGSEEEALLIRLAERRGWPLERDEVRSRVIGVATNIAEIKGAEIGDGPKQRVDSVEALDRVRERMRYAETLISESNEE
;
A
#
# COMPACT_ATOMS: atom_id res chain seq x y z
N MET A 1 23.89 4.93 28.77
CA MET A 1 22.43 5.03 28.77
C MET A 1 21.87 4.51 30.06
N GLU A 2 21.40 5.40 30.91
CA GLU A 2 20.66 5.06 32.11
C GLU A 2 19.23 4.60 31.76
N ARG A 3 18.55 3.94 32.70
CA ARG A 3 17.21 3.41 32.44
C ARG A 3 16.21 4.52 32.13
N ASP A 4 16.38 5.68 32.76
CA ASP A 4 15.46 6.81 32.62
C ASP A 4 15.63 7.51 31.26
N GLU A 5 16.87 7.60 30.74
CA GLU A 5 17.15 8.05 29.36
C GLU A 5 16.51 7.12 28.31
N LEU A 6 16.54 5.80 28.54
CA LEU A 6 15.88 4.82 27.67
C LEU A 6 14.36 4.90 27.72
N HIS A 7 13.78 5.22 28.88
CA HIS A 7 12.35 5.48 29.01
C HIS A 7 11.94 6.71 28.22
N GLU A 8 12.70 7.80 28.30
CA GLU A 8 12.43 9.04 27.57
C GLU A 8 12.54 8.81 26.05
N LEU A 9 13.53 8.04 25.60
CA LEU A 9 13.68 7.66 24.19
C LEU A 9 12.53 6.77 23.71
N CYS A 10 12.14 5.74 24.49
CA CYS A 10 10.97 4.93 24.15
C CYS A 10 9.69 5.77 24.11
N GLN A 11 9.55 6.77 24.98
CA GLN A 11 8.38 7.67 25.01
C GLN A 11 8.33 8.55 23.77
N ARG A 12 9.46 9.12 23.33
CA ARG A 12 9.55 9.93 22.11
C ARG A 12 9.34 9.12 20.83
N LEU A 13 9.66 7.83 20.86
CA LEU A 13 9.52 6.90 19.74
C LEU A 13 8.21 6.11 19.77
N GLU A 14 7.30 6.43 20.70
CA GLU A 14 6.00 5.74 20.89
C GLU A 14 6.13 4.21 21.05
N LEU A 15 7.26 3.76 21.61
CA LEU A 15 7.56 2.35 21.85
C LEU A 15 7.02 1.91 23.23
N PRO A 16 6.76 0.60 23.43
CA PRO A 16 6.31 0.09 24.72
C PRO A 16 7.32 0.40 25.84
N LEU A 17 6.84 1.16 26.85
CA LEU A 17 7.59 1.61 28.03
C LEU A 17 7.76 0.52 29.11
N THR A 18 7.32 -0.70 28.82
CA THR A 18 7.25 -1.79 29.80
C THR A 18 8.48 -2.69 29.69
N GLY A 19 9.21 -2.82 30.80
CA GLY A 19 10.31 -3.79 30.90
C GLY A 19 11.52 -3.28 31.69
N ASN A 20 12.49 -4.16 31.90
CA ASN A 20 13.77 -3.79 32.51
C ASN A 20 14.64 -3.00 31.51
N ARG A 21 15.71 -2.32 31.97
CA ARG A 21 16.64 -1.52 31.14
C ARG A 21 17.08 -2.23 29.85
N THR A 22 17.30 -3.54 29.90
CA THR A 22 17.69 -4.36 28.75
C THR A 22 16.59 -4.48 27.70
N VAL A 23 15.32 -4.53 28.10
CA VAL A 23 14.16 -4.58 27.21
C VAL A 23 13.99 -3.25 26.48
N LEU A 24 14.06 -2.14 27.22
CA LEU A 24 13.99 -0.80 26.63
C LEU A 24 15.15 -0.53 25.66
N MET A 25 16.37 -0.98 26.02
CA MET A 25 17.52 -0.92 25.13
C MET A 25 17.29 -1.74 23.85
N GLY A 26 16.61 -2.89 23.93
CA GLY A 26 16.26 -3.72 22.77
C GLY A 26 15.33 -2.99 21.78
N HIS A 27 14.29 -2.33 22.28
CA HIS A 27 13.36 -1.56 21.44
C HIS A 27 14.07 -0.38 20.75
N VAL A 28 14.86 0.39 21.50
CA VAL A 28 15.62 1.53 20.98
C VAL A 28 16.68 1.08 19.97
N ALA A 29 17.40 -0.02 20.23
CA ALA A 29 18.36 -0.57 19.29
C ALA A 29 17.70 -1.06 18.00
N GLY A 30 16.47 -1.60 18.06
CA GLY A 30 15.71 -1.98 16.86
C GLY A 30 15.47 -0.80 15.91
N VAL A 31 15.06 0.35 16.46
CA VAL A 31 14.83 1.58 15.68
C VAL A 31 16.15 2.23 15.23
N LEU A 32 17.18 2.22 16.07
CA LEU A 32 18.48 2.78 15.67
C LEU A 32 19.22 1.91 14.66
N THR A 33 19.05 0.59 14.66
CA THR A 33 19.67 -0.27 13.64
C THR A 33 19.00 -0.13 12.28
N SER A 34 17.71 0.17 12.22
CA SER A 34 17.05 0.54 10.96
C SER A 34 17.56 1.89 10.44
N GLN A 35 17.85 2.85 11.33
CA GLN A 35 18.41 4.15 10.93
C GLN A 35 19.92 4.16 10.65
N VAL A 36 20.73 3.42 11.42
CA VAL A 36 22.18 3.61 11.46
C VAL A 36 22.95 2.60 10.59
N ASN A 37 22.38 1.44 10.24
CA ASN A 37 23.10 0.42 9.46
C ASN A 37 22.37 -0.10 8.19
N GLY A 38 21.23 0.49 7.80
CA GLY A 38 20.54 0.14 6.56
C GLY A 38 21.30 0.57 5.29
N TRP A 39 22.03 1.69 5.35
CA TRP A 39 22.64 2.34 4.18
C TRP A 39 23.73 1.50 3.48
N GLY A 40 24.56 0.79 4.24
CA GLY A 40 25.63 -0.06 3.68
C GLY A 40 25.12 -1.35 3.02
N ARG A 41 23.89 -1.78 3.31
CA ARG A 41 23.21 -2.93 2.68
C ARG A 41 22.45 -2.48 1.44
N ILE A 42 21.82 -1.30 1.48
CA ILE A 42 21.15 -0.65 0.35
C ILE A 42 22.17 -0.23 -0.74
N LYS A 43 23.29 0.42 -0.39
CA LYS A 43 24.34 0.77 -1.38
C LYS A 43 24.90 -0.46 -2.11
N ARG A 44 25.07 -1.58 -1.40
CA ARG A 44 25.52 -2.85 -1.99
C ARG A 44 24.45 -3.58 -2.80
N SER A 45 23.16 -3.35 -2.54
CA SER A 45 22.10 -3.84 -3.43
C SER A 45 22.07 -2.98 -4.69
N LEU A 46 22.17 -1.66 -4.55
CA LEU A 46 22.13 -0.70 -5.66
C LEU A 46 23.31 -0.86 -6.64
N TRP A 47 24.54 -1.07 -6.12
CA TRP A 47 25.72 -1.36 -6.94
C TRP A 47 25.68 -2.73 -7.65
N ARG A 48 24.92 -3.70 -7.13
CA ARG A 48 24.70 -5.00 -7.78
C ARG A 48 23.52 -5.02 -8.75
N SER A 49 22.63 -4.04 -8.62
CA SER A 49 21.43 -3.87 -9.46
C SER A 49 21.70 -3.00 -10.69
N GLY A 50 22.89 -2.42 -10.82
CA GLY A 50 23.35 -1.70 -12.02
C GLY A 50 22.70 -0.34 -12.20
N LEU A 51 23.38 0.74 -11.81
CA LEU A 51 23.06 2.07 -12.32
C LEU A 51 23.80 2.26 -13.66
N PRO A 52 23.16 2.83 -14.70
CA PRO A 52 23.86 3.26 -15.89
C PRO A 52 24.83 4.39 -15.52
N GLU A 53 25.98 4.32 -16.17
CA GLU A 53 27.08 5.27 -16.12
C GLU A 53 26.62 6.70 -16.49
N VAL A 54 27.33 7.70 -15.97
CA VAL A 54 27.29 9.17 -16.25
C VAL A 54 26.01 9.92 -15.82
N PHE A 55 26.06 10.99 -15.02
CA PHE A 55 27.00 12.11 -15.04
C PHE A 55 27.45 12.60 -13.66
N GLU A 56 28.75 12.87 -13.56
CA GLU A 56 29.36 13.77 -12.60
C GLU A 56 28.80 15.19 -12.79
N VAL A 57 28.28 15.80 -11.73
CA VAL A 57 28.40 17.25 -11.57
C VAL A 57 28.71 17.53 -10.11
N GLU A 58 29.82 18.25 -9.94
CA GLU A 58 30.47 18.59 -8.70
C GLU A 58 29.56 19.35 -7.71
N SER A 59 29.84 19.07 -6.45
CA SER A 59 29.45 19.84 -5.28
C SER A 59 29.77 21.33 -5.42
N VAL A 60 28.78 22.20 -5.22
CA VAL A 60 29.00 23.51 -4.61
C VAL A 60 28.04 23.66 -3.44
N ALA A 61 28.63 23.81 -2.27
CA ALA A 61 27.97 24.07 -1.01
C ALA A 61 27.52 25.54 -0.91
N ALA A 62 26.45 25.74 -0.14
CA ALA A 62 26.25 26.84 0.80
C ALA A 62 26.19 28.27 0.20
N GLU A 63 25.01 28.88 0.15
CA GLU A 63 24.45 29.75 1.21
C GLU A 63 23.36 30.67 0.64
N ASP A 64 22.44 30.98 1.56
CA ASP A 64 21.68 32.21 1.68
C ASP A 64 20.40 32.44 0.87
N SER A 65 19.51 33.04 1.64
CA SER A 65 18.13 33.43 1.45
C SER A 65 17.80 34.20 0.18
N SER A 66 16.67 33.87 -0.43
CA SER A 66 15.80 34.85 -1.10
C SER A 66 14.44 34.24 -1.40
N GLU A 67 13.44 34.93 -0.89
CA GLU A 67 12.01 34.85 -1.16
C GLU A 67 11.74 35.06 -2.67
N VAL A 68 11.10 34.10 -3.35
CA VAL A 68 10.30 34.34 -4.57
C VAL A 68 9.23 33.26 -4.76
N GLU A 69 7.99 33.73 -4.63
CA GLU A 69 6.83 33.46 -5.48
C GLU A 69 6.35 32.01 -5.66
N ALA A 70 5.18 31.75 -5.07
CA ALA A 70 4.29 30.65 -5.39
C ALA A 70 3.75 30.79 -6.81
N GLU A 71 4.41 30.14 -7.76
CA GLU A 71 3.80 29.76 -9.02
C GLU A 71 3.03 28.45 -8.76
N GLN A 72 1.70 28.55 -8.72
CA GLN A 72 0.79 27.41 -8.80
C GLN A 72 0.95 26.81 -10.19
N ASP A 73 1.88 25.86 -10.32
CA ASP A 73 1.87 24.96 -11.45
C ASP A 73 0.80 23.90 -11.15
N ASP A 74 -0.38 24.10 -11.74
CA ASP A 74 -1.45 23.09 -11.91
C ASP A 74 -0.93 21.97 -12.84
N ALA A 75 0.20 21.38 -12.46
CA ALA A 75 0.67 20.14 -13.01
C ALA A 75 -0.33 19.09 -12.53
N VAL A 76 -1.31 18.83 -13.38
CA VAL A 76 -2.04 17.56 -13.41
C VAL A 76 -0.95 16.50 -13.48
N VAL A 77 -0.53 16.01 -12.32
CA VAL A 77 0.31 14.83 -12.21
C VAL A 77 -0.55 13.75 -12.84
N ASP A 78 -0.21 13.41 -14.08
CA ASP A 78 -0.67 12.20 -14.74
C ASP A 78 -0.10 11.07 -13.89
N LEU A 79 -0.79 10.77 -12.79
CA LEU A 79 -0.48 9.66 -11.90
C LEU A 79 -0.65 8.44 -12.78
N GLU A 80 0.48 7.91 -13.25
CA GLU A 80 0.51 6.60 -13.88
C GLU A 80 -0.35 5.68 -13.01
N PRO A 81 -1.30 4.96 -13.61
CA PRO A 81 -2.29 4.20 -12.86
C PRO A 81 -1.60 3.18 -11.94
N GLU A 82 -1.56 3.51 -10.65
CA GLU A 82 -0.81 2.86 -9.57
C GLU A 82 -1.01 1.32 -9.54
N PHE A 83 -2.16 0.86 -10.00
CA PHE A 83 -2.56 -0.54 -9.98
C PHE A 83 -1.92 -1.43 -11.05
N GLU A 84 -1.31 -0.87 -12.11
CA GLU A 84 -0.66 -1.65 -13.18
C GLU A 84 0.81 -1.97 -12.93
N VAL A 85 1.43 -1.31 -11.95
CA VAL A 85 2.80 -1.61 -11.57
C VAL A 85 2.82 -3.04 -11.03
N PRO A 86 3.69 -3.93 -11.57
CA PRO A 86 3.77 -5.30 -11.10
C PRO A 86 4.16 -5.30 -9.62
N SER A 87 3.44 -6.08 -8.82
CA SER A 87 3.75 -6.25 -7.42
C SER A 87 5.18 -6.79 -7.23
N PRO A 88 5.88 -6.42 -6.13
CA PRO A 88 7.17 -6.99 -5.78
C PRO A 88 7.10 -8.52 -5.70
N ASN A 89 8.18 -9.21 -6.06
CA ASN A 89 8.20 -10.69 -6.07
C ASN A 89 7.79 -11.31 -4.72
N ALA A 90 8.12 -10.66 -3.60
CA ALA A 90 7.71 -11.11 -2.26
C ALA A 90 6.18 -11.21 -2.09
N VAL A 91 5.41 -10.34 -2.74
CA VAL A 91 3.93 -10.38 -2.71
C VAL A 91 3.40 -11.56 -3.51
N LEU A 92 4.05 -11.88 -4.64
CA LEU A 92 3.67 -13.01 -5.48
C LEU A 92 4.01 -14.34 -4.80
N GLU A 93 5.16 -14.41 -4.12
CA GLU A 93 5.54 -15.57 -3.30
C GLU A 93 4.54 -15.80 -2.16
N ASP A 94 4.18 -14.75 -1.41
CA ASP A 94 3.18 -14.82 -0.33
C ASP A 94 1.79 -15.23 -0.84
N ALA A 95 1.35 -14.66 -1.98
CA ALA A 95 0.10 -15.06 -2.63
C ALA A 95 0.13 -16.53 -3.08
N GLY A 96 1.27 -17.00 -3.61
CA GLY A 96 1.49 -18.39 -3.97
C GLY A 96 1.39 -19.32 -2.76
N ASP A 97 2.04 -18.97 -1.65
CA ASP A 97 2.02 -19.72 -0.40
C ASP A 97 0.61 -19.75 0.22
N ALA A 98 -0.13 -18.65 0.13
CA ALA A 98 -1.51 -18.57 0.59
C ALA A 98 -2.46 -19.49 -0.19
N LEU A 99 -2.27 -19.65 -1.51
CA LEU A 99 -3.07 -20.59 -2.33
C LEU A 99 -2.87 -22.04 -1.88
N ILE A 100 -1.62 -22.40 -1.57
CA ILE A 100 -1.24 -23.76 -1.16
C ILE A 100 -1.26 -23.96 0.36
N HIS A 101 -1.80 -23.00 1.12
CA HIS A 101 -1.92 -23.13 2.55
C HIS A 101 -2.79 -24.36 2.90
N GLU A 102 -2.28 -25.24 3.76
CA GLU A 102 -2.93 -26.50 4.14
C GLU A 102 -3.37 -27.37 2.93
N LEU A 103 -2.58 -27.34 1.85
CA LEU A 103 -2.86 -28.13 0.65
C LEU A 103 -2.98 -29.62 0.97
N ASP A 104 -2.20 -30.12 1.92
CA ASP A 104 -2.18 -31.52 2.37
C ASP A 104 -3.52 -32.01 2.94
N LYS A 105 -4.36 -31.10 3.44
CA LYS A 105 -5.69 -31.42 3.96
C LYS A 105 -6.78 -31.42 2.88
N ALA A 106 -6.52 -30.81 1.73
CA ALA A 106 -7.48 -30.70 0.64
C ALA A 106 -7.59 -32.01 -0.15
N GLU A 107 -8.71 -32.20 -0.84
CA GLU A 107 -8.87 -33.35 -1.74
C GLU A 107 -7.86 -33.32 -2.89
N PRO A 108 -7.38 -34.48 -3.40
CA PRO A 108 -6.39 -34.51 -4.50
C PRO A 108 -6.81 -33.72 -5.74
N SER A 109 -8.11 -33.61 -5.99
CA SER A 109 -8.64 -32.80 -7.10
C SER A 109 -8.48 -31.29 -6.85
N VAL A 110 -8.84 -30.82 -5.66
CA VAL A 110 -8.62 -29.43 -5.20
C VAL A 110 -7.13 -29.09 -5.19
N GLN A 111 -6.28 -30.03 -4.77
CA GLN A 111 -4.83 -29.85 -4.77
C GLN A 111 -4.28 -29.55 -6.17
N GLY A 112 -4.70 -30.35 -7.16
CA GLY A 112 -4.27 -30.15 -8.56
C GLY A 112 -4.76 -28.82 -9.14
N ASP A 113 -6.00 -28.44 -8.84
CA ASP A 113 -6.59 -27.17 -9.28
C ASP A 113 -5.80 -25.98 -8.70
N LEU A 114 -5.53 -26.00 -7.39
CA LEU A 114 -4.77 -24.95 -6.70
C LEU A 114 -3.33 -24.84 -7.18
N LEU A 115 -2.63 -25.95 -7.43
CA LEU A 115 -1.27 -25.92 -7.98
C LEU A 115 -1.23 -25.34 -9.41
N THR A 116 -2.26 -25.63 -10.21
CA THR A 116 -2.40 -25.06 -11.56
C THR A 116 -2.56 -23.55 -11.50
N ILE A 117 -3.31 -23.06 -10.51
CA ILE A 117 -3.53 -21.64 -10.28
C ILE A 117 -2.27 -20.97 -9.69
N GLN A 118 -1.57 -21.64 -8.75
CA GLN A 118 -0.33 -21.17 -8.15
C GLN A 118 0.76 -20.90 -9.20
N ALA A 119 0.89 -21.76 -10.21
CA ALA A 119 1.83 -21.56 -11.31
C ALA A 119 1.55 -20.31 -12.16
N ARG A 120 0.38 -19.67 -11.97
CA ARG A 120 -0.12 -18.54 -12.73
C ARG A 120 -0.46 -17.34 -11.82
N VAL A 121 0.18 -17.24 -10.65
CA VAL A 121 -0.06 -16.14 -9.70
C VAL A 121 0.22 -14.77 -10.30
N GLU A 122 1.19 -14.63 -11.19
CA GLU A 122 1.43 -13.40 -11.95
C GLU A 122 0.23 -13.01 -12.82
N ASP A 123 -0.42 -13.98 -13.46
CA ASP A 123 -1.64 -13.71 -14.23
C ASP A 123 -2.80 -13.31 -13.30
N LEU A 124 -2.88 -13.90 -12.10
CA LEU A 124 -3.88 -13.52 -11.08
C LEU A 124 -3.70 -12.05 -10.66
N GLU A 125 -2.47 -11.67 -10.31
CA GLU A 125 -2.14 -10.30 -9.92
C GLU A 125 -2.45 -9.30 -11.04
N ARG A 126 -2.09 -9.63 -12.28
CA ARG A 126 -2.38 -8.78 -13.44
C ARG A 126 -3.88 -8.62 -13.67
N MET A 127 -4.66 -9.69 -13.45
CA MET A 127 -6.13 -9.63 -13.51
C MET A 127 -6.67 -8.66 -12.47
N ILE A 128 -6.20 -8.76 -11.24
CA ILE A 128 -6.63 -7.91 -10.13
C ILE A 128 -6.29 -6.45 -10.42
N GLY A 129 -5.05 -6.15 -10.85
CA GLY A 129 -4.65 -4.79 -11.24
C GLY A 129 -5.52 -4.20 -12.35
N THR A 130 -5.89 -5.01 -13.36
CA THR A 130 -6.79 -4.58 -14.44
C THR A 130 -8.19 -4.26 -13.91
N ILE A 131 -8.71 -5.07 -12.98
CA ILE A 131 -10.02 -4.87 -12.37
C ILE A 131 -10.02 -3.61 -11.52
N LEU A 132 -9.03 -3.43 -10.65
CA LEU A 132 -8.89 -2.26 -9.79
C LEU A 132 -8.85 -0.98 -10.60
N ARG A 133 -8.09 -0.94 -11.70
CA ARG A 133 -8.12 0.22 -12.60
C ARG A 133 -9.53 0.48 -13.15
N GLY A 134 -10.20 -0.57 -13.64
CA GLY A 134 -11.53 -0.44 -14.25
C GLY A 134 -12.61 0.03 -13.26
N HIS A 135 -12.43 -0.25 -11.96
CA HIS A 135 -13.42 -0.01 -10.90
C HIS A 135 -13.00 1.10 -9.92
N GLY A 136 -11.97 1.88 -10.27
CA GLY A 136 -11.54 3.04 -9.49
C GLY A 136 -10.87 2.68 -8.15
N GLY A 137 -10.12 1.58 -8.12
CA GLY A 137 -9.39 1.12 -6.94
C GLY A 137 -10.25 0.40 -5.90
N ARG A 138 -11.48 0.01 -6.23
CA ARG A 138 -12.39 -0.70 -5.31
C ARG A 138 -12.31 -2.20 -5.49
N TRP A 139 -12.48 -2.92 -4.39
CA TRP A 139 -12.55 -4.38 -4.38
C TRP A 139 -13.63 -4.87 -3.43
N GLY A 140 -14.77 -5.29 -3.99
CA GLY A 140 -15.89 -5.88 -3.27
C GLY A 140 -16.45 -7.12 -3.98
N SER A 141 -17.68 -7.49 -3.63
CA SER A 141 -18.28 -8.74 -4.12
C SER A 141 -18.53 -8.72 -5.64
N GLU A 142 -18.72 -7.54 -6.23
CA GLU A 142 -18.87 -7.40 -7.69
C GLU A 142 -17.56 -7.66 -8.43
N GLU A 143 -16.45 -7.12 -7.92
CA GLU A 143 -15.11 -7.30 -8.48
C GLU A 143 -14.61 -8.73 -8.30
N GLU A 144 -14.86 -9.35 -7.13
CA GLU A 144 -14.61 -10.77 -6.89
C GLU A 144 -15.37 -11.65 -7.89
N ALA A 145 -16.67 -11.38 -8.10
CA ALA A 145 -17.47 -12.11 -9.09
C ALA A 145 -16.97 -11.88 -10.53
N LEU A 146 -16.47 -10.68 -10.84
CA LEU A 146 -15.86 -10.40 -12.14
C LEU A 146 -14.55 -11.17 -12.33
N LEU A 147 -13.69 -11.22 -11.31
CA LEU A 147 -12.46 -12.00 -11.33
C LEU A 147 -12.74 -13.47 -11.64
N ILE A 148 -13.69 -14.09 -10.93
CA ILE A 148 -14.07 -15.50 -11.17
C ILE A 148 -14.55 -15.71 -12.61
N ARG A 149 -15.47 -14.86 -13.10
CA ARG A 149 -15.95 -14.96 -14.49
C ARG A 149 -14.82 -14.80 -15.52
N LEU A 150 -13.85 -13.94 -15.25
CA LEU A 150 -12.71 -13.70 -16.14
C LEU A 150 -11.73 -14.88 -16.13
N ALA A 151 -11.48 -15.45 -14.95
CA ALA A 151 -10.62 -16.61 -14.77
C ALA A 151 -11.23 -17.87 -15.39
N GLU A 152 -12.53 -18.13 -15.20
CA GLU A 152 -13.26 -19.22 -15.85
C GLU A 152 -13.19 -19.11 -17.39
N ARG A 153 -13.37 -17.90 -17.94
CA ARG A 153 -13.21 -17.65 -19.39
C ARG A 153 -11.78 -17.92 -19.90
N ARG A 154 -10.78 -17.81 -19.02
CA ARG A 154 -9.37 -18.14 -19.30
C ARG A 154 -9.02 -19.59 -19.00
N GLY A 155 -10.01 -20.43 -18.69
CA GLY A 155 -9.85 -21.85 -18.43
C GLY A 155 -9.19 -22.17 -17.09
N TRP A 156 -9.41 -21.35 -16.06
CA TRP A 156 -8.95 -21.65 -14.71
C TRP A 156 -9.86 -22.70 -14.06
N PRO A 157 -9.31 -23.71 -13.34
CA PRO A 157 -10.09 -24.76 -12.70
C PRO A 157 -10.76 -24.24 -11.42
N LEU A 158 -11.89 -23.55 -11.58
CA LEU A 158 -12.63 -22.88 -10.51
C LEU A 158 -14.00 -23.54 -10.26
N GLU A 159 -14.18 -24.80 -10.64
CA GLU A 159 -15.49 -25.48 -10.53
C GLU A 159 -15.90 -25.70 -9.06
N ARG A 160 -14.92 -25.87 -8.18
CA ARG A 160 -15.11 -26.18 -6.76
C ARG A 160 -15.13 -24.91 -5.92
N ASP A 161 -16.09 -24.83 -5.00
CA ASP A 161 -16.26 -23.65 -4.14
C ASP A 161 -15.08 -23.43 -3.20
N GLU A 162 -14.38 -24.50 -2.78
CA GLU A 162 -13.16 -24.37 -1.97
C GLU A 162 -12.05 -23.65 -2.75
N VAL A 163 -11.84 -24.00 -4.02
CA VAL A 163 -10.84 -23.35 -4.87
C VAL A 163 -11.20 -21.89 -5.10
N ARG A 164 -12.48 -21.61 -5.44
CA ARG A 164 -12.98 -20.22 -5.58
C ARG A 164 -12.74 -19.41 -4.32
N SER A 165 -13.09 -19.95 -3.15
CA SER A 165 -12.96 -19.26 -1.87
C SER A 165 -11.51 -18.90 -1.58
N ARG A 166 -10.55 -19.81 -1.83
CA ARG A 166 -9.12 -19.51 -1.68
C ARG A 166 -8.64 -18.45 -2.66
N VAL A 167 -9.02 -18.57 -3.93
CA VAL A 167 -8.62 -17.61 -4.96
C VAL A 167 -9.15 -16.22 -4.66
N ILE A 168 -10.40 -16.11 -4.18
CA ILE A 168 -10.99 -14.84 -3.73
C ILE A 168 -10.19 -14.28 -2.55
N GLY A 169 -9.91 -15.09 -1.52
CA GLY A 169 -9.13 -14.64 -0.37
C GLY A 169 -7.74 -14.11 -0.76
N VAL A 170 -7.03 -14.83 -1.62
CA VAL A 170 -5.71 -14.39 -2.14
C VAL A 170 -5.85 -13.14 -2.99
N ALA A 171 -6.89 -13.04 -3.82
CA ALA A 171 -7.11 -11.86 -4.64
C ALA A 171 -7.42 -10.62 -3.80
N THR A 172 -8.19 -10.77 -2.72
CA THR A 172 -8.46 -9.70 -1.76
C THR A 172 -7.19 -9.23 -1.06
N ASN A 173 -6.31 -10.16 -0.65
CA ASN A 173 -5.00 -9.79 -0.08
C ASN A 173 -4.12 -9.02 -1.09
N ILE A 174 -4.06 -9.47 -2.35
CA ILE A 174 -3.32 -8.76 -3.40
C ILE A 174 -3.92 -7.37 -3.65
N ALA A 175 -5.25 -7.26 -3.67
CA ALA A 175 -5.94 -5.99 -3.86
C ALA A 175 -5.64 -5.01 -2.70
N GLU A 176 -5.67 -5.50 -1.46
CA GLU A 176 -5.33 -4.72 -0.26
C GLU A 176 -3.88 -4.20 -0.32
N ILE A 177 -2.93 -5.07 -0.69
CA ILE A 177 -1.50 -4.69 -0.84
C ILE A 177 -1.32 -3.63 -1.94
N LYS A 178 -2.13 -3.71 -3.00
CA LYS A 178 -2.17 -2.70 -4.08
C LYS A 178 -2.89 -1.40 -3.69
N GLY A 179 -3.39 -1.28 -2.46
CA GLY A 179 -4.05 -0.07 -1.97
C GLY A 179 -5.53 0.03 -2.33
N ALA A 180 -6.21 -1.10 -2.60
CA ALA A 180 -7.63 -1.08 -2.92
C ALA A 180 -8.51 -0.71 -1.71
N GLU A 181 -9.60 0.01 -1.97
CA GLU A 181 -10.70 0.19 -1.02
C GLU A 181 -11.48 -1.14 -0.90
N ILE A 182 -11.30 -1.85 0.21
CA ILE A 182 -11.94 -3.15 0.44
C ILE A 182 -13.38 -2.97 0.95
N GLY A 183 -14.30 -3.72 0.35
CA GLY A 183 -15.66 -3.91 0.84
C GLY A 183 -16.74 -3.33 -0.08
N ASP A 184 -17.97 -3.75 0.19
CA ASP A 184 -19.16 -3.42 -0.60
C ASP A 184 -19.77 -2.04 -0.22
N GLY A 185 -18.91 -1.11 0.22
CA GLY A 185 -19.30 0.24 0.62
C GLY A 185 -20.08 0.94 -0.50
N PRO A 186 -20.94 1.93 -0.17
CA PRO A 186 -21.73 2.61 -1.18
C PRO A 186 -20.78 3.16 -2.25
N LYS A 187 -21.11 2.90 -3.52
CA LYS A 187 -20.35 3.36 -4.69
C LYS A 187 -20.38 4.88 -4.87
N GLN A 188 -20.26 5.66 -3.81
CA GLN A 188 -20.06 7.10 -3.89
C GLN A 188 -18.68 7.33 -4.51
N ARG A 189 -18.65 7.46 -5.82
CA ARG A 189 -17.67 8.33 -6.47
C ARG A 189 -17.85 9.68 -5.77
N VAL A 190 -16.97 10.03 -4.84
CA VAL A 190 -17.02 11.35 -4.21
C VAL A 190 -16.78 12.31 -5.36
N ASP A 191 -17.84 12.92 -5.86
CA ASP A 191 -17.71 13.93 -6.89
C ASP A 191 -16.98 15.08 -6.20
N SER A 192 -15.70 15.23 -6.53
CA SER A 192 -14.78 16.17 -5.88
C SER A 192 -15.39 17.57 -5.89
N VAL A 193 -16.16 17.88 -6.92
CA VAL A 193 -16.91 19.14 -7.07
C VAL A 193 -17.99 19.29 -6.00
N GLU A 194 -18.87 18.29 -5.83
CA GLU A 194 -19.90 18.35 -4.77
C GLU A 194 -19.29 18.37 -3.36
N ALA A 195 -18.18 17.65 -3.14
CA ALA A 195 -17.50 17.65 -1.86
C ALA A 195 -16.92 19.04 -1.54
N LEU A 196 -16.30 19.69 -2.52
CA LEU A 196 -15.77 21.05 -2.40
C LEU A 196 -16.88 22.08 -2.20
N ASP A 197 -18.01 21.94 -2.89
CA ASP A 197 -19.15 22.84 -2.72
C ASP A 197 -19.74 22.75 -1.31
N ARG A 198 -19.88 21.53 -0.76
CA ARG A 198 -20.31 21.32 0.63
C ARG A 198 -19.34 21.91 1.65
N VAL A 199 -18.04 21.84 1.39
CA VAL A 199 -17.01 22.44 2.26
C VAL A 199 -17.05 23.97 2.17
N ARG A 200 -17.17 24.54 0.97
CA ARG A 200 -17.29 25.99 0.76
C ARG A 200 -18.55 26.56 1.41
N GLU A 201 -19.67 25.85 1.34
CA GLU A 201 -20.91 26.29 1.98
C GLU A 201 -20.81 26.27 3.51
N ARG A 202 -20.16 25.25 4.08
CA ARG A 202 -19.85 25.20 5.52
C ARG A 202 -18.89 26.30 5.95
N MET A 203 -17.85 26.60 5.16
CA MET A 203 -16.92 27.69 5.43
C MET A 203 -17.64 29.05 5.45
N ARG A 204 -18.50 29.34 4.46
CA ARG A 204 -19.29 30.58 4.47
C ARG A 204 -20.22 30.69 5.68
N TYR A 205 -20.87 29.60 6.06
CA TYR A 205 -21.73 29.59 7.24
C TYR A 205 -20.93 29.82 8.54
N ALA A 206 -19.72 29.26 8.63
CA ALA A 206 -18.82 29.54 9.74
C ALA A 206 -18.36 31.00 9.76
N GLU A 207 -18.07 31.60 8.59
CA GLU A 207 -17.72 33.03 8.49
C GLU A 207 -18.87 33.93 8.96
N THR A 208 -20.12 33.61 8.63
CA THR A 208 -21.28 34.40 9.11
C THR A 208 -21.39 34.36 10.64
N LEU A 209 -21.18 33.20 11.26
CA LEU A 209 -21.21 33.07 12.72
C LEU A 209 -20.06 33.82 13.41
N ILE A 210 -18.87 33.82 12.80
CA ILE A 210 -17.72 34.56 13.32
C ILE A 210 -17.94 36.08 13.20
N SER A 211 -18.55 36.53 12.10
CA SER A 211 -18.86 37.95 11.90
C SER A 211 -19.91 38.49 12.89
N GLU A 212 -20.94 37.70 13.20
CA GLU A 212 -21.96 38.06 14.20
C GLU A 212 -21.38 38.07 15.63
N SER A 213 -20.39 37.23 15.93
CA SER A 213 -19.75 37.18 17.25
C SER A 213 -18.76 38.32 17.55
N ASN A 214 -18.38 39.12 16.54
CA ASN A 214 -17.44 40.24 16.67
C ASN A 214 -18.13 41.63 16.76
N GLU A 215 -19.46 41.67 16.77
CA GLU A 215 -20.25 42.92 16.87
C GLU A 215 -20.82 43.20 18.29
N GLU A 216 -20.45 42.41 19.31
CA GLU A 216 -20.73 42.66 20.75
C GLU A 216 -19.49 43.18 21.51
#